data_AF-A0A7V8RGU9-F1
#
_entry.id   AF-A0A7V8RGU9-F1
#
_cell.length_a   1.000
_cell.length_b   1.000
_cell.length_c   1.000
_cell.angle_alpha   90.00
_cell.angle_beta   90.00
_cell.angle_gamma   90.00
#
_symmetry.space_group_name_H-M   'P 1'
#
loop_
_entity.id
_entity.type
_entity.pdbx_description
1 polymer ?
#
loop_
_entity_poly.entity_id
_entity_poly.type
_entity_poly.pdbx_seq_one_letter_code
_entity_poly.pdbx_strand_id
1 'polypeptide(L)'
;MTRFLRWAKGKASVILKVPQINYALRGVPMPTMSHEQTQISIAAAIDTGGQLIARVGSNEGDAISQFMLMRRGRSNPKPYTDHIKETMKSGAGFFPTDDENLDRFAELYIKCIGQIDIYAAWSKFDKNIYKNDAEICRLIDLDPFFTINRWPLAMAGKRVTVVHPFTSTIARQFPKRDLLFDRPTLPDCTLTLVRAPQTQADASTDGQDWFANLAEMERQISDSQPDVCIVGAGAYGLPLAAHAKSLGATALMLGGATQLLFGIIGNRWLNDPQYKALVNEHWTRPGEDEKPEGFQKMEIAGGAYW
;
A
#
# COMPACT_ATOMS: atom_id res chain seq x y z
N MET A 1 -42.37 -18.39 15.55
CA MET A 1 -40.89 -18.46 15.44
C MET A 1 -40.27 -17.53 14.40
N THR A 2 -40.96 -17.18 13.31
CA THR A 2 -40.39 -16.40 12.19
C THR A 2 -40.16 -14.90 12.44
N ARG A 3 -40.85 -14.29 13.41
CA ARG A 3 -40.69 -12.86 13.75
C ARG A 3 -39.45 -12.58 14.62
N PHE A 4 -39.11 -13.51 15.52
CA PHE A 4 -37.95 -13.42 16.42
C PHE A 4 -36.62 -13.63 15.67
N LEU A 5 -36.59 -14.59 14.73
CA LEU A 5 -35.45 -14.83 13.84
C LEU A 5 -35.14 -13.62 12.92
N ARG A 6 -36.17 -12.89 12.48
CA ARG A 6 -36.01 -11.67 11.66
C ARG A 6 -35.48 -10.49 12.48
N TRP A 7 -35.90 -10.37 13.74
CA TRP A 7 -35.39 -9.39 14.70
C TRP A 7 -33.93 -9.67 15.12
N ALA A 8 -33.58 -10.94 15.35
CA ALA A 8 -32.22 -11.37 15.65
C ALA A 8 -31.25 -11.13 14.48
N LYS A 9 -31.67 -11.38 13.22
CA LYS A 9 -30.88 -11.04 12.02
C LYS A 9 -30.67 -9.52 11.86
N GLY A 10 -31.68 -8.71 12.24
CA GLY A 10 -31.56 -7.25 12.24
C GLY A 10 -30.49 -6.76 13.21
N LYS A 11 -30.48 -7.24 14.46
CA LYS A 11 -29.44 -6.90 15.45
C LYS A 11 -28.06 -7.45 15.09
N ALA A 12 -27.96 -8.67 14.55
CA ALA A 12 -26.70 -9.22 14.05
C ALA A 12 -26.12 -8.39 12.89
N SER A 13 -26.96 -7.86 11.99
CA SER A 13 -26.50 -6.99 10.89
C SER A 13 -26.01 -5.60 11.36
N VAL A 14 -26.53 -5.11 12.50
CA VAL A 14 -26.10 -3.84 13.12
C VAL A 14 -24.80 -4.05 13.90
N ILE A 15 -24.67 -5.19 14.58
CA ILE A 15 -23.44 -5.64 15.27
C ILE A 15 -22.30 -5.87 14.26
N LEU A 16 -22.58 -6.45 13.09
CA LEU A 16 -21.63 -6.62 11.98
C LEU A 16 -21.21 -5.31 11.29
N LYS A 17 -21.94 -4.21 11.52
CA LYS A 17 -21.57 -2.86 11.09
C LYS A 17 -20.66 -2.14 12.07
N VAL A 18 -20.39 -2.72 13.25
CA VAL A 18 -19.35 -2.23 14.15
C VAL A 18 -18.00 -2.72 13.59
N PRO A 19 -17.11 -1.83 13.11
CA PRO A 19 -15.88 -2.24 12.44
C PRO A 19 -15.03 -3.20 13.29
N GLN A 20 -14.99 -2.97 14.60
CA GLN A 20 -14.26 -3.80 15.57
C GLN A 20 -14.78 -5.25 15.64
N ILE A 21 -16.09 -5.47 15.49
CA ILE A 21 -16.70 -6.81 15.53
C ILE A 21 -16.48 -7.55 14.21
N ASN A 22 -16.44 -6.82 13.09
CA ASN A 22 -16.14 -7.38 11.77
C ASN A 22 -14.64 -7.74 11.62
N TYR A 23 -13.74 -6.99 12.26
CA TYR A 23 -12.30 -7.29 12.32
C TYR A 23 -12.01 -8.58 13.10
N ALA A 24 -12.55 -8.70 14.33
CA ALA A 24 -12.36 -9.88 15.17
C ALA A 24 -12.90 -11.18 14.52
N LEU A 25 -14.05 -11.11 13.84
CA LEU A 25 -14.65 -12.26 13.16
C LEU A 25 -13.89 -12.70 11.88
N ARG A 26 -13.05 -11.82 11.31
CA ARG A 26 -12.26 -12.11 10.09
C ARG A 26 -10.84 -12.60 10.38
N GLY A 27 -10.44 -12.66 11.65
CA GLY A 27 -9.09 -13.04 12.05
C GLY A 27 -8.04 -12.01 11.62
N VAL A 28 -8.40 -10.73 11.58
CA VAL A 28 -7.46 -9.61 11.38
C VAL A 28 -6.96 -9.18 12.76
N PRO A 29 -5.66 -8.91 12.96
CA PRO A 29 -5.14 -8.33 14.19
C PRO A 29 -5.93 -7.09 14.62
N MET A 30 -6.24 -6.99 15.91
CA MET A 30 -7.00 -5.85 16.44
C MET A 30 -6.10 -4.61 16.46
N PRO A 31 -6.59 -3.44 16.00
CA PRO A 31 -5.86 -2.19 16.11
C PRO A 31 -5.53 -1.86 17.58
N THR A 32 -4.27 -1.50 17.84
CA THR A 32 -3.80 -0.96 19.12
C THR A 32 -3.94 0.56 19.17
N MET A 33 -4.00 1.21 18.00
CA MET A 33 -4.17 2.66 17.86
C MET A 33 -5.52 3.03 17.24
N SER A 34 -6.08 4.15 17.68
CA SER A 34 -7.17 4.85 16.97
C SER A 34 -6.66 5.57 15.72
N HIS A 35 -7.58 6.07 14.89
CA HIS A 35 -7.26 6.91 13.73
C HIS A 35 -6.36 8.09 14.11
N GLU A 36 -6.76 8.81 15.15
CA GLU A 36 -6.05 9.99 15.62
C GLU A 36 -4.65 9.67 16.15
N GLN A 37 -4.54 8.62 16.96
CA GLN A 37 -3.25 8.15 17.45
C GLN A 37 -2.34 7.69 16.30
N THR A 38 -2.89 7.00 15.30
CA THR A 38 -2.13 6.57 14.12
C THR A 38 -1.52 7.76 13.41
N GLN A 39 -2.30 8.82 13.20
CA GLN A 39 -1.83 10.00 12.49
C GLN A 39 -0.77 10.78 13.27
N ILE A 40 -0.93 10.91 14.59
CA ILE A 40 0.06 11.50 15.48
C ILE A 40 1.35 10.66 15.49
N SER A 41 1.24 9.33 15.58
CA SER A 41 2.40 8.43 15.57
C SER A 41 3.16 8.49 14.24
N ILE A 42 2.47 8.57 13.09
CA ILE A 42 3.11 8.72 11.79
C ILE A 42 3.80 10.09 11.69
N ALA A 43 3.18 11.17 12.18
CA ALA A 43 3.84 12.48 12.22
C ALA A 43 5.13 12.46 13.05
N ALA A 44 5.06 11.87 14.26
CA ALA A 44 6.22 11.69 15.12
C ALA A 44 7.30 10.81 14.45
N ALA A 45 6.90 9.76 13.75
CA ALA A 45 7.79 8.91 12.96
C ALA A 45 8.57 9.71 11.92
N ILE A 46 7.91 10.62 11.20
CA ILE A 46 8.53 11.48 10.20
C ILE A 46 9.56 12.43 10.83
N ASP A 47 9.26 12.93 12.03
CA ASP A 47 10.19 13.79 12.75
C ASP A 47 11.40 13.04 13.28
N THR A 48 11.23 11.80 13.76
CA THR A 48 12.32 10.99 14.30
C THR A 48 13.18 10.32 13.23
N GLY A 49 12.61 10.00 12.07
CA GLY A 49 13.26 9.17 11.05
C GLY A 49 13.28 7.68 11.40
N GLY A 50 13.72 6.86 10.45
CA GLY A 50 14.06 5.45 10.66
C GLY A 50 12.88 4.50 10.93
N GLN A 51 11.65 4.89 10.59
CA GLN A 51 10.46 4.07 10.82
C GLN A 51 9.79 3.59 9.53
N LEU A 52 9.12 2.44 9.58
CA LEU A 52 8.40 1.82 8.49
C LEU A 52 6.92 1.66 8.86
N ILE A 53 6.08 2.33 8.09
CA ILE A 53 4.63 2.31 8.19
C ILE A 53 4.09 1.62 6.94
N ALA A 54 3.51 0.44 7.10
CA ALA A 54 3.19 -0.39 5.94
C ALA A 54 2.04 -1.39 6.16
N ARG A 55 1.61 -1.96 5.04
CA ARG A 55 0.62 -3.04 4.93
C ARG A 55 1.15 -4.11 3.99
N VAL A 56 0.62 -5.33 4.08
CA VAL A 56 0.86 -6.41 3.10
C VAL A 56 -0.31 -6.44 2.11
N GLY A 57 -0.05 -6.64 0.82
CA GLY A 57 -1.13 -6.75 -0.17
C GLY A 57 -1.77 -8.13 -0.23
N SER A 58 -2.91 -8.22 -0.91
CA SER A 58 -3.71 -9.45 -0.89
C SER A 58 -3.00 -10.60 -1.58
N ASN A 59 -2.51 -10.34 -2.79
CA ASN A 59 -1.85 -11.35 -3.61
C ASN A 59 -0.52 -11.76 -2.96
N GLU A 60 0.23 -10.79 -2.45
CA GLU A 60 1.49 -11.01 -1.74
C GLU A 60 1.25 -11.82 -0.46
N GLY A 61 0.22 -11.48 0.32
CA GLY A 61 -0.16 -12.19 1.54
C GLY A 61 -0.57 -13.64 1.29
N ASP A 62 -1.30 -13.91 0.21
CA ASP A 62 -1.68 -15.27 -0.18
C ASP A 62 -0.46 -16.09 -0.63
N ALA A 63 0.45 -15.50 -1.42
CA ALA A 63 1.70 -16.15 -1.82
C ALA A 63 2.59 -16.49 -0.60
N ILE A 64 2.78 -15.54 0.32
CA ILE A 64 3.54 -15.76 1.57
C ILE A 64 2.87 -16.82 2.44
N SER A 65 1.54 -16.83 2.51
CA SER A 65 0.80 -17.84 3.28
C SER A 65 1.04 -19.25 2.72
N GLN A 66 1.02 -19.41 1.39
CA GLN A 66 1.33 -20.69 0.76
C GLN A 66 2.78 -21.11 1.01
N PHE A 67 3.74 -20.18 0.87
CA PHE A 67 5.15 -20.43 1.18
C PHE A 67 5.33 -20.99 2.60
N MET A 68 4.77 -20.28 3.58
CA MET A 68 4.91 -20.61 5.01
C MET A 68 4.32 -21.98 5.37
N LEU A 69 3.18 -22.34 4.79
CA LEU A 69 2.48 -23.59 5.11
C LEU A 69 3.06 -24.81 4.39
N MET A 70 3.42 -24.63 3.12
CA MET A 70 3.61 -25.74 2.17
C MET A 70 5.03 -25.87 1.63
N ARG A 71 5.90 -24.89 1.84
CA ARG A 71 7.23 -24.87 1.21
C ARG A 71 8.38 -24.66 2.19
N ARG A 72 8.27 -23.67 3.08
CA ARG A 72 9.34 -23.32 4.02
C ARG A 72 9.77 -24.53 4.88
N GLY A 73 11.04 -24.91 4.78
CA GLY A 73 11.63 -26.01 5.56
C GLY A 73 11.08 -27.41 5.22
N ARG A 74 10.41 -27.58 4.09
CA ARG A 74 9.87 -28.87 3.65
C ARG A 74 10.89 -29.59 2.76
N SER A 75 11.08 -30.89 2.99
CA SER A 75 11.91 -31.75 2.14
C SER A 75 11.28 -32.04 0.76
N ASN A 76 9.96 -31.91 0.64
CA ASN A 76 9.22 -32.04 -0.61
C ASN A 76 8.17 -30.91 -0.71
N PRO A 77 8.57 -29.69 -1.12
CA PRO A 77 7.69 -28.54 -1.18
C PRO A 77 6.61 -28.72 -2.27
N LYS A 78 5.37 -28.37 -1.95
CA LYS A 78 4.29 -28.37 -2.97
C LYS A 78 4.42 -27.16 -3.89
N PRO A 79 4.18 -27.31 -5.20
CA PRO A 79 4.25 -26.19 -6.13
C PRO A 79 3.24 -25.10 -5.81
N TYR A 80 3.55 -23.86 -6.21
CA TYR A 80 2.55 -22.78 -6.14
C TYR A 80 1.38 -23.12 -7.06
N THR A 81 0.17 -22.82 -6.60
CA THR A 81 -1.02 -23.04 -7.44
C THR A 81 -1.02 -22.07 -8.62
N ASP A 82 -1.60 -22.48 -9.75
CA ASP A 82 -1.73 -21.61 -10.92
C ASP A 82 -2.46 -20.30 -10.58
N HIS A 83 -3.41 -20.36 -9.64
CA HIS A 83 -4.08 -19.17 -9.12
C HIS A 83 -3.11 -18.17 -8.49
N ILE A 84 -2.18 -18.61 -7.63
CA ILE A 84 -1.17 -17.72 -7.03
C ILE A 84 -0.22 -17.19 -8.08
N LYS A 85 0.24 -18.04 -9.02
CA LYS A 85 1.14 -17.61 -10.09
C LYS A 85 0.49 -16.51 -10.92
N GLU A 86 -0.77 -16.69 -11.30
CA GLU A 86 -1.55 -15.72 -12.05
C GLU A 86 -1.77 -14.42 -11.27
N THR A 87 -2.28 -14.47 -10.03
CA THR A 87 -2.60 -13.25 -9.26
C THR A 87 -1.34 -12.47 -8.87
N MET A 88 -0.21 -13.15 -8.65
CA MET A 88 1.07 -12.49 -8.45
C MET A 88 1.54 -11.74 -9.71
N LYS A 89 1.36 -12.31 -10.91
CA LYS A 89 1.68 -11.61 -12.16
C LYS A 89 0.70 -10.48 -12.44
N SER A 90 -0.58 -10.80 -12.61
CA SER A 90 -1.56 -9.84 -13.14
C SER A 90 -2.01 -8.80 -12.12
N GLY A 91 -2.07 -9.17 -10.83
CA GLY A 91 -2.52 -8.27 -9.76
C GLY A 91 -1.39 -7.63 -8.95
N ALA A 92 -0.34 -8.38 -8.59
CA ALA A 92 0.77 -7.84 -7.79
C ALA A 92 1.88 -7.20 -8.66
N GLY A 93 1.97 -7.61 -9.93
CA GLY A 93 3.02 -7.18 -10.86
C GLY A 93 4.36 -7.90 -10.64
N PHE A 94 4.35 -9.07 -9.98
CA PHE A 94 5.56 -9.88 -9.75
C PHE A 94 5.82 -10.84 -10.91
N PHE A 95 7.09 -10.99 -11.30
CA PHE A 95 7.51 -11.86 -12.40
C PHE A 95 9.02 -12.13 -12.36
N PRO A 96 9.49 -13.28 -12.88
CA PRO A 96 8.69 -14.44 -13.27
C PRO A 96 8.03 -15.12 -12.06
N THR A 97 6.95 -15.86 -12.29
CA THR A 97 6.12 -16.48 -11.24
C THR A 97 6.33 -17.98 -11.13
N ASP A 98 7.52 -18.47 -11.48
CA ASP A 98 7.93 -19.83 -11.14
C ASP A 98 8.15 -19.98 -9.63
N ASP A 99 8.21 -21.24 -9.18
CA ASP A 99 8.26 -21.58 -7.77
C ASP A 99 9.50 -21.03 -7.05
N GLU A 100 10.65 -20.99 -7.72
CA GLU A 100 11.91 -20.52 -7.14
C GLU A 100 11.86 -19.00 -6.91
N ASN A 101 11.38 -18.25 -7.89
CA ASN A 101 11.25 -16.80 -7.75
C ASN A 101 10.17 -16.40 -6.74
N LEU A 102 9.07 -17.15 -6.64
CA LEU A 102 8.06 -16.93 -5.60
C LEU A 102 8.59 -17.26 -4.18
N ASP A 103 9.45 -18.28 -4.04
CA ASP A 103 10.13 -18.55 -2.77
C ASP A 103 11.07 -17.40 -2.38
N ARG A 104 11.91 -16.93 -3.31
CA ARG A 104 12.78 -15.75 -3.11
C ARG A 104 11.99 -14.51 -2.70
N PHE A 105 10.85 -14.27 -3.37
CA PHE A 105 9.93 -13.18 -3.05
C PHE A 105 9.39 -13.30 -1.62
N ALA A 106 8.89 -14.48 -1.24
CA ALA A 106 8.30 -14.71 0.06
C ALA A 106 9.33 -14.53 1.19
N GLU A 107 10.56 -15.00 1.00
CA GLU A 107 11.66 -14.81 1.96
C GLU A 107 12.01 -13.33 2.15
N LEU A 108 12.15 -12.58 1.06
CA LEU A 108 12.38 -11.14 1.09
C LEU A 108 11.23 -10.44 1.84
N TYR A 109 9.99 -10.73 1.47
CA TYR A 109 8.82 -10.12 2.08
C TYR A 109 8.73 -10.40 3.58
N ILE A 110 8.95 -11.64 4.02
CA ILE A 110 8.95 -12.00 5.44
C ILE A 110 10.00 -11.18 6.20
N LYS A 111 11.20 -10.99 5.63
CA LYS A 111 12.25 -10.13 6.21
C LYS A 111 11.80 -8.67 6.31
N CYS A 112 11.15 -8.13 5.28
CA CYS A 112 10.66 -6.74 5.28
C CYS A 112 9.50 -6.53 6.26
N ILE A 113 8.58 -7.49 6.38
CA ILE A 113 7.50 -7.48 7.38
C ILE A 113 8.08 -7.45 8.79
N GLY A 114 9.18 -8.18 8.99
CA GLY A 114 9.99 -8.17 10.20
C GLY A 114 10.47 -6.78 10.65
N GLN A 115 10.39 -5.75 9.80
CA GLN A 115 10.92 -4.40 10.05
C GLN A 115 9.81 -3.35 10.20
N ILE A 116 8.53 -3.71 10.11
CA ILE A 116 7.42 -2.76 10.22
C ILE A 116 7.25 -2.29 11.67
N ASP A 117 7.17 -0.97 11.89
CA ASP A 117 6.94 -0.37 13.22
C ASP A 117 5.47 0.01 13.43
N ILE A 118 4.78 0.44 12.37
CA ILE A 118 3.33 0.65 12.36
C ILE A 118 2.70 -0.20 11.24
N TYR A 119 1.95 -1.20 11.64
CA TYR A 119 1.32 -2.16 10.75
C TYR A 119 -0.16 -1.86 10.53
N ALA A 120 -0.52 -1.64 9.27
CA ALA A 120 -1.91 -1.45 8.85
C ALA A 120 -2.55 -2.79 8.48
N ALA A 121 -3.22 -3.40 9.46
CA ALA A 121 -3.89 -4.68 9.32
C ALA A 121 -5.26 -4.54 8.61
N TRP A 122 -5.55 -5.45 7.69
CA TRP A 122 -6.78 -5.39 6.88
C TRP A 122 -7.31 -6.73 6.36
N SER A 123 -6.54 -7.82 6.43
CA SER A 123 -6.93 -9.10 5.83
C SER A 123 -6.65 -10.31 6.73
N LYS A 124 -7.33 -11.42 6.41
CA LYS A 124 -7.29 -12.69 7.17
C LYS A 124 -5.90 -13.33 7.23
N PHE A 125 -5.01 -13.02 6.29
CA PHE A 125 -3.64 -13.56 6.26
C PHE A 125 -2.72 -12.83 7.25
N ASP A 126 -3.09 -11.64 7.70
CA ASP A 126 -2.27 -10.83 8.60
C ASP A 126 -1.95 -11.57 9.89
N LYS A 127 -2.90 -12.35 10.45
CA LYS A 127 -2.66 -13.18 11.65
C LYS A 127 -1.54 -14.22 11.48
N ASN A 128 -1.28 -14.67 10.25
CA ASN A 128 -0.29 -15.72 9.98
C ASN A 128 1.10 -15.11 9.71
N ILE A 129 1.12 -13.86 9.27
CA ILE A 129 2.31 -13.19 8.74
C ILE A 129 2.85 -12.16 9.75
N TYR A 130 1.95 -11.53 10.51
CA TYR A 130 2.28 -10.59 11.58
C TYR A 130 2.71 -11.34 12.83
N LYS A 131 3.97 -11.16 13.25
CA LYS A 131 4.56 -11.78 14.46
C LYS A 131 5.43 -10.81 15.27
N ASN A 132 5.30 -9.52 15.02
CA ASN A 132 6.15 -8.50 15.59
C ASN A 132 5.43 -7.69 16.66
N ASP A 133 6.19 -6.92 17.42
CA ASP A 133 5.71 -5.97 18.43
C ASP A 133 5.35 -4.59 17.81
N ALA A 134 4.97 -4.55 16.53
CA ALA A 134 4.58 -3.31 15.89
C ALA A 134 3.29 -2.74 16.50
N GLU A 135 3.09 -1.43 16.39
CA GLU A 135 1.78 -0.85 16.64
C GLU A 135 0.83 -1.19 15.48
N ILE A 136 -0.44 -1.45 15.78
CA ILE A 136 -1.41 -1.90 14.79
C ILE A 136 -2.47 -0.82 14.60
N CYS A 137 -2.72 -0.45 13.34
CA CYS A 137 -3.80 0.44 12.94
C CYS A 137 -4.70 -0.22 11.89
N ARG A 138 -5.84 0.39 11.59
CA ARG A 138 -6.65 -0.04 10.43
C ARG A 138 -6.04 0.52 9.16
N LEU A 139 -6.26 -0.12 8.02
CA LEU A 139 -5.77 0.38 6.73
C LEU A 139 -6.20 1.83 6.43
N ILE A 140 -7.48 2.16 6.68
CA ILE A 140 -8.00 3.52 6.48
C ILE A 140 -7.36 4.56 7.42
N ASP A 141 -6.69 4.12 8.49
CA ASP A 141 -6.03 5.01 9.43
C ASP A 141 -4.70 5.56 8.90
N LEU A 142 -4.20 5.01 7.78
CA LEU A 142 -3.10 5.61 7.03
C LEU A 142 -3.54 6.84 6.21
N ASP A 143 -4.82 6.93 5.86
CA ASP A 143 -5.34 7.99 4.99
C ASP A 143 -5.51 9.30 5.78
N PRO A 144 -4.76 10.38 5.44
CA PRO A 144 -4.70 11.58 6.27
C PRO A 144 -5.89 12.53 6.07
N PHE A 145 -6.86 12.17 5.23
CA PHE A 145 -7.91 13.08 4.78
C PHE A 145 -9.08 13.22 5.77
N PHE A 146 -9.22 12.26 6.69
CA PHE A 146 -10.40 12.14 7.55
C PHE A 146 -10.13 12.56 9.01
N THR A 147 -9.03 13.30 9.23
CA THR A 147 -8.65 13.88 10.53
C THR A 147 -8.21 15.35 10.40
N ILE A 148 -8.12 16.01 11.55
CA ILE A 148 -7.50 17.32 11.76
C ILE A 148 -5.97 17.16 11.84
N ASN A 149 -5.45 16.18 12.57
CA ASN A 149 -4.01 15.97 12.74
C ASN A 149 -3.47 15.13 11.58
N ARG A 150 -3.08 15.78 10.48
CA ARG A 150 -2.67 15.09 9.24
C ARG A 150 -1.17 14.86 9.23
N TRP A 151 -0.75 13.60 9.20
CA TRP A 151 0.68 13.26 9.15
C TRP A 151 1.48 13.89 8.00
N PRO A 152 0.94 14.16 6.78
CA PRO A 152 1.76 14.70 5.69
C PRO A 152 2.27 16.11 6.00
N LEU A 153 1.64 16.85 6.92
CA LEU A 153 2.12 18.17 7.35
C LEU A 153 3.50 18.10 8.02
N ALA A 154 3.88 16.97 8.61
CA ALA A 154 5.21 16.76 9.19
C ALA A 154 6.33 16.68 8.12
N MET A 155 5.97 16.58 6.84
CA MET A 155 6.95 16.58 5.74
C MET A 155 7.45 17.98 5.37
N ALA A 156 6.98 19.04 6.04
CA ALA A 156 7.36 20.41 5.74
C ALA A 156 8.89 20.59 5.77
N GLY A 157 9.45 21.07 4.66
CA GLY A 157 10.89 21.30 4.50
C GLY A 157 11.77 20.04 4.43
N LYS A 158 11.19 18.84 4.42
CA LYS A 158 11.94 17.56 4.32
C LYS A 158 12.32 17.24 2.87
N ARG A 159 13.30 16.35 2.69
CA ARG A 159 13.56 15.64 1.42
C ARG A 159 12.60 14.45 1.34
N VAL A 160 11.66 14.51 0.40
CA VAL A 160 10.63 13.51 0.22
C VAL A 160 10.84 12.81 -1.11
N THR A 161 11.08 11.50 -1.07
CA THR A 161 11.12 10.65 -2.27
C THR A 161 9.79 9.93 -2.43
N VAL A 162 9.17 10.07 -3.60
CA VAL A 162 7.91 9.39 -3.92
C VAL A 162 8.17 8.36 -5.01
N VAL A 163 7.87 7.11 -4.70
CA VAL A 163 7.95 6.00 -5.65
C VAL A 163 6.55 5.66 -6.13
N HIS A 164 6.27 5.95 -7.40
CA HIS A 164 4.93 5.79 -7.97
C HIS A 164 5.01 5.58 -9.49
N PRO A 165 4.04 4.90 -10.12
CA PRO A 165 3.96 4.86 -11.59
C PRO A 165 3.60 6.21 -12.23
N PHE A 166 2.99 7.13 -11.45
CA PHE A 166 2.42 8.39 -11.96
C PHE A 166 3.31 9.61 -11.72
N THR A 167 4.62 9.47 -11.96
CA THR A 167 5.58 10.54 -11.67
C THR A 167 5.35 11.80 -12.52
N SER A 168 4.99 11.67 -13.80
CA SER A 168 4.66 12.82 -14.66
C SER A 168 3.43 13.57 -14.14
N THR A 169 2.39 12.85 -13.70
CA THR A 169 1.19 13.50 -13.14
C THR A 169 1.47 14.11 -11.77
N ILE A 170 2.20 13.42 -10.88
CA ILE A 170 2.59 13.95 -9.57
C ILE A 170 3.41 15.24 -9.74
N ALA A 171 4.36 15.27 -10.66
CA ALA A 171 5.17 16.46 -10.95
C ALA A 171 4.32 17.68 -11.37
N ARG A 172 3.23 17.46 -12.12
CA ARG A 172 2.29 18.52 -12.52
C ARG A 172 1.35 18.96 -11.41
N GLN A 173 0.99 18.05 -10.50
CA GLN A 173 0.03 18.31 -9.43
C GLN A 173 0.68 18.93 -8.18
N PHE A 174 1.91 18.54 -7.83
CA PHE A 174 2.57 18.99 -6.60
C PHE A 174 2.69 20.52 -6.48
N PRO A 175 2.99 21.29 -7.55
CA PRO A 175 2.99 22.76 -7.47
C PRO A 175 1.62 23.38 -7.17
N LYS A 176 0.52 22.62 -7.32
CA LYS A 176 -0.85 23.04 -7.04
C LYS A 176 -1.38 22.49 -5.72
N ARG A 177 -0.53 21.90 -4.87
CA ARG A 177 -0.91 21.19 -3.63
C ARG A 177 -1.88 21.97 -2.72
N ASP A 178 -1.74 23.29 -2.65
CA ASP A 178 -2.59 24.16 -1.81
C ASP A 178 -4.02 24.29 -2.33
N LEU A 179 -4.27 23.87 -3.57
CA LEU A 179 -5.58 23.87 -4.23
C LEU A 179 -6.25 22.49 -4.22
N LEU A 180 -5.52 21.43 -3.86
CA LEU A 180 -6.02 20.06 -3.97
C LEU A 180 -7.01 19.70 -2.87
N PHE A 181 -6.99 20.38 -1.74
CA PHE A 181 -7.83 20.03 -0.60
C PHE A 181 -8.48 21.28 -0.01
N ASP A 182 -9.61 21.08 0.68
CA ASP A 182 -10.34 22.12 1.40
C ASP A 182 -9.55 22.76 2.56
N ARG A 183 -8.46 22.10 2.95
CA ARG A 183 -7.59 22.50 4.06
C ARG A 183 -6.14 22.05 3.81
N PRO A 184 -5.16 22.67 4.48
CA PRO A 184 -3.76 22.29 4.36
C PRO A 184 -3.57 20.80 4.60
N THR A 185 -2.95 20.12 3.63
CA THR A 185 -2.76 18.67 3.66
C THR A 185 -1.34 18.31 3.30
N LEU A 186 -0.84 18.81 2.17
CA LEU A 186 0.50 18.53 1.68
C LEU A 186 1.34 19.81 1.77
N PRO A 187 2.39 19.86 2.61
CA PRO A 187 3.22 21.05 2.78
C PRO A 187 4.25 21.20 1.65
N ASP A 188 4.95 22.34 1.65
CA ASP A 188 6.18 22.50 0.87
C ASP A 188 7.27 21.51 1.34
N CYS A 189 7.90 20.81 0.40
CA CYS A 189 9.03 19.91 0.64
C CYS A 189 9.91 19.79 -0.61
N THR A 190 11.12 19.23 -0.46
CA THR A 190 11.99 18.92 -1.60
C THR A 190 11.59 17.56 -2.15
N LEU A 191 10.94 17.55 -3.31
CA LEU A 191 10.35 16.33 -3.89
C LEU A 191 11.30 15.67 -4.90
N THR A 192 11.60 14.39 -4.71
CA THR A 192 12.24 13.51 -5.71
C THR A 192 11.24 12.45 -6.15
N LEU A 193 11.18 12.16 -7.45
CA LEU A 193 10.26 11.17 -8.02
C LEU A 193 11.02 9.99 -8.60
N VAL A 194 10.68 8.79 -8.15
CA VAL A 194 11.20 7.52 -8.66
C VAL A 194 10.05 6.81 -9.39
N ARG A 195 10.22 6.54 -10.69
CA ARG A 195 9.16 5.91 -11.48
C ARG A 195 9.14 4.41 -11.21
N ALA A 196 8.02 3.93 -10.64
CA ALA A 196 7.77 2.50 -10.53
C ALA A 196 7.29 1.95 -11.88
N PRO A 197 7.94 0.93 -12.45
CA PRO A 197 7.46 0.30 -13.68
C PRO A 197 6.11 -0.39 -13.40
N GLN A 198 5.17 -0.23 -14.33
CA GLN A 198 3.90 -0.96 -14.29
C GLN A 198 4.11 -2.30 -14.96
N THR A 199 4.21 -3.37 -14.17
CA THR A 199 4.51 -4.73 -14.64
C THR A 199 3.33 -5.70 -14.46
N GLN A 200 2.18 -5.14 -14.10
CA GLN A 200 0.88 -5.80 -13.98
C GLN A 200 0.28 -6.08 -15.35
N ALA A 201 -0.68 -7.00 -15.39
CA ALA A 201 -1.38 -7.43 -16.60
C ALA A 201 -0.41 -7.77 -17.74
N ASP A 202 -0.61 -7.16 -18.92
CA ASP A 202 0.10 -7.47 -20.16
C ASP A 202 1.33 -6.58 -20.38
N ALA A 203 1.72 -5.76 -19.39
CA ALA A 203 2.79 -4.81 -19.57
C ALA A 203 4.15 -5.49 -19.80
N SER A 204 4.88 -5.01 -20.82
CA SER A 204 6.26 -5.40 -21.12
C SER A 204 7.17 -5.18 -19.91
N THR A 205 8.11 -6.09 -19.72
CA THR A 205 9.15 -5.99 -18.69
C THR A 205 10.51 -5.62 -19.29
N ASP A 206 10.54 -5.33 -20.60
CA ASP A 206 11.72 -4.98 -21.40
C ASP A 206 12.92 -5.92 -21.17
N GLY A 207 12.63 -7.19 -20.89
CA GLY A 207 13.63 -8.23 -20.64
C GLY A 207 14.28 -8.21 -19.26
N GLN A 208 13.94 -7.25 -18.38
CA GLN A 208 14.34 -7.28 -16.98
C GLN A 208 13.42 -8.21 -16.19
N ASP A 209 13.91 -8.71 -15.04
CA ASP A 209 13.08 -9.40 -14.04
C ASP A 209 12.64 -8.44 -12.93
N TRP A 210 11.75 -8.89 -12.06
CA TRP A 210 11.25 -8.06 -10.97
C TRP A 210 12.36 -7.64 -9.98
N PHE A 211 13.35 -8.48 -9.69
CA PHE A 211 14.42 -8.13 -8.74
C PHE A 211 15.39 -7.09 -9.31
N ALA A 212 15.64 -7.10 -10.62
CA ALA A 212 16.42 -6.07 -11.30
C ALA A 212 15.73 -4.70 -11.21
N ASN A 213 14.41 -4.66 -11.48
CA ASN A 213 13.61 -3.44 -11.31
C ASN A 213 13.63 -2.93 -9.86
N LEU A 214 13.53 -3.85 -8.88
CA LEU A 214 13.63 -3.51 -7.47
C LEU A 214 14.99 -2.85 -7.16
N ALA A 215 16.09 -3.47 -7.55
CA ALA A 215 17.44 -2.98 -7.27
C ALA A 215 17.71 -1.59 -7.88
N GLU A 216 17.22 -1.32 -9.08
CA GLU A 216 17.36 -0.01 -9.71
C GLU A 216 16.57 1.07 -8.96
N MET A 217 15.34 0.76 -8.52
CA MET A 217 14.57 1.70 -7.70
C MET A 217 15.20 1.90 -6.32
N GLU A 218 15.74 0.86 -5.68
CA GLU A 218 16.51 0.97 -4.43
C GLU A 218 17.72 1.89 -4.59
N ARG A 219 18.43 1.80 -5.72
CA ARG A 219 19.55 2.68 -6.06
C ARG A 219 19.10 4.14 -6.19
N GLN A 220 18.02 4.41 -6.91
CA GLN A 220 17.46 5.77 -7.06
C GLN A 220 16.99 6.35 -5.72
N ILE A 221 16.40 5.53 -4.85
CA ILE A 221 16.04 5.93 -3.48
C ILE A 221 17.30 6.28 -2.69
N SER A 222 18.34 5.44 -2.72
CA SER A 222 19.62 5.71 -2.04
C SER A 222 20.24 7.04 -2.48
N ASP A 223 20.29 7.29 -3.79
CA ASP A 223 20.88 8.50 -4.37
C ASP A 223 20.14 9.77 -3.93
N SER A 224 18.82 9.68 -3.76
CA SER A 224 17.97 10.80 -3.33
C SER A 224 18.15 11.19 -1.86
N GLN A 225 18.74 10.31 -1.04
CA GLN A 225 18.95 10.48 0.41
C GLN A 225 17.71 11.06 1.13
N PRO A 226 16.56 10.36 1.10
CA PRO A 226 15.31 10.91 1.61
C PRO A 226 15.32 11.00 3.14
N ASP A 227 14.61 11.99 3.68
CA ASP A 227 14.15 11.98 5.08
C ASP A 227 12.83 11.20 5.18
N VAL A 228 12.00 11.27 4.13
CA VAL A 228 10.71 10.57 4.03
C VAL A 228 10.60 9.89 2.66
N CYS A 229 10.13 8.64 2.64
CA CYS A 229 9.86 7.90 1.41
C CYS A 229 8.38 7.47 1.36
N ILE A 230 7.62 7.95 0.37
CA ILE A 230 6.22 7.54 0.14
C ILE A 230 6.17 6.56 -1.03
N VAL A 231 5.61 5.37 -0.81
CA VAL A 231 5.68 4.27 -1.76
C VAL A 231 4.29 3.79 -2.17
N GLY A 232 3.98 3.93 -3.46
CA GLY A 232 2.81 3.32 -4.12
C GLY A 232 3.25 2.56 -5.37
N ALA A 233 3.80 1.36 -5.18
CA ALA A 233 4.47 0.60 -6.25
C ALA A 233 4.13 -0.91 -6.25
N GLY A 234 2.87 -1.28 -6.01
CA GLY A 234 2.45 -2.70 -6.04
C GLY A 234 3.31 -3.61 -5.14
N ALA A 235 3.72 -4.77 -5.67
CA ALA A 235 4.59 -5.72 -4.98
C ALA A 235 6.01 -5.16 -4.69
N TYR A 236 6.47 -4.11 -5.37
CA TYR A 236 7.74 -3.47 -5.02
C TYR A 236 7.66 -2.71 -3.70
N GLY A 237 6.44 -2.36 -3.27
CA GLY A 237 6.26 -1.31 -2.27
C GLY A 237 6.87 -1.62 -0.91
N LEU A 238 6.74 -2.85 -0.41
CA LEU A 238 7.22 -3.18 0.93
C LEU A 238 8.75 -3.28 0.98
N PRO A 239 9.42 -3.98 0.03
CA PRO A 239 10.88 -3.98 -0.03
C PRO A 239 11.49 -2.59 -0.18
N LEU A 240 10.95 -1.75 -1.07
CA LEU A 240 11.43 -0.37 -1.25
C LEU A 240 11.28 0.49 0.01
N ALA A 241 10.15 0.35 0.71
CA ALA A 241 9.94 1.07 1.97
C ALA A 241 10.88 0.57 3.07
N ALA A 242 11.14 -0.74 3.15
CA ALA A 242 12.13 -1.30 4.08
C ALA A 242 13.56 -0.84 3.74
N HIS A 243 13.92 -0.76 2.46
CA HIS A 243 15.19 -0.20 2.02
C HIS A 243 15.34 1.27 2.43
N ALA A 244 14.33 2.11 2.20
CA ALA A 244 14.32 3.50 2.64
C ALA A 244 14.49 3.63 4.17
N LYS A 245 13.80 2.78 4.96
CA LYS A 245 14.00 2.71 6.42
C LYS A 245 15.46 2.40 6.77
N SER A 246 16.10 1.47 6.07
CA SER A 246 17.50 1.10 6.31
C SER A 246 18.49 2.25 6.08
N LEU A 247 18.09 3.24 5.27
CA LEU A 247 18.83 4.49 5.04
C LEU A 247 18.56 5.56 6.12
N GLY A 248 17.72 5.28 7.11
CA GLY A 248 17.31 6.21 8.15
C GLY A 248 16.08 7.06 7.81
N ALA A 249 15.48 6.89 6.63
CA ALA A 249 14.26 7.60 6.25
C ALA A 249 13.03 7.02 6.95
N THR A 250 12.00 7.83 7.15
CA THR A 250 10.67 7.30 7.48
C THR A 250 9.94 6.91 6.20
N ALA A 251 9.53 5.66 6.09
CA ALA A 251 8.93 5.10 4.89
C ALA A 251 7.45 4.75 5.09
N LEU A 252 6.59 5.21 4.18
CA LEU A 252 5.15 4.96 4.19
C LEU A 252 4.73 4.22 2.92
N MET A 253 4.28 2.97 3.06
CA MET A 253 3.71 2.20 1.96
C MET A 253 2.18 2.31 1.97
N LEU A 254 1.65 3.30 1.27
CA LEU A 254 0.20 3.55 1.16
C LEU A 254 -0.44 2.76 0.01
N GLY A 255 0.39 2.10 -0.81
CA GLY A 255 -0.07 1.37 -1.99
C GLY A 255 -0.83 2.31 -2.91
N GLY A 256 -2.04 1.90 -3.34
CA GLY A 256 -2.78 2.71 -4.28
C GLY A 256 -3.39 3.99 -3.73
N ALA A 257 -3.39 4.22 -2.41
CA ALA A 257 -3.85 5.49 -1.82
C ALA A 257 -2.84 6.63 -2.02
N THR A 258 -1.58 6.32 -2.34
CA THR A 258 -0.52 7.32 -2.61
C THR A 258 -0.96 8.37 -3.63
N GLN A 259 -1.66 7.96 -4.69
CA GLN A 259 -2.15 8.88 -5.74
C GLN A 259 -3.05 10.00 -5.20
N LEU A 260 -3.83 9.72 -4.14
CA LEU A 260 -4.80 10.66 -3.57
C LEU A 260 -4.10 11.86 -2.93
N LEU A 261 -2.91 11.67 -2.35
CA LEU A 261 -2.11 12.75 -1.77
C LEU A 261 -1.79 13.86 -2.77
N PHE A 262 -1.72 13.50 -4.05
CA PHE A 262 -1.37 14.41 -5.15
C PHE A 262 -2.60 14.81 -5.97
N GLY A 263 -3.82 14.61 -5.46
CA GLY A 263 -5.05 15.00 -6.16
C GLY A 263 -5.29 14.19 -7.43
N ILE A 264 -4.83 12.94 -7.47
CA ILE A 264 -5.04 12.02 -8.59
C ILE A 264 -6.13 11.02 -8.19
N ILE A 265 -7.19 10.92 -8.99
CA ILE A 265 -8.35 10.06 -8.69
C ILE A 265 -8.48 8.90 -9.68
N GLY A 266 -8.40 7.66 -9.19
CA GLY A 266 -8.77 6.44 -9.93
C GLY A 266 -10.21 5.98 -9.62
N ASN A 267 -10.75 5.06 -10.43
CA ASN A 267 -12.15 4.60 -10.37
C ASN A 267 -12.52 3.93 -9.05
N ARG A 268 -11.59 3.23 -8.40
CA ARG A 268 -11.76 2.57 -7.09
C ARG A 268 -12.32 3.54 -6.04
N TRP A 269 -11.88 4.78 -6.08
CA TRP A 269 -12.20 5.79 -5.08
C TRP A 269 -13.54 6.48 -5.32
N LEU A 270 -14.04 6.47 -6.56
CA LEU A 270 -15.29 7.16 -6.91
C LEU A 270 -16.55 6.48 -6.37
N ASN A 271 -16.45 5.20 -6.04
CA ASN A 271 -17.56 4.44 -5.45
C ASN A 271 -17.70 4.68 -3.94
N ASP A 272 -16.70 5.29 -3.28
CA ASP A 272 -16.75 5.63 -1.87
C ASP A 272 -17.06 7.13 -1.71
N PRO A 273 -18.22 7.50 -1.11
CA PRO A 273 -18.61 8.89 -0.93
C PRO A 273 -17.60 9.74 -0.16
N GLN A 274 -16.83 9.16 0.77
CA GLN A 274 -15.84 9.90 1.56
C GLN A 274 -14.68 10.38 0.70
N TYR A 275 -14.18 9.53 -0.19
CA TYR A 275 -13.12 9.90 -1.11
C TYR A 275 -13.63 10.78 -2.25
N LYS A 276 -14.83 10.49 -2.76
CA LYS A 276 -15.47 11.34 -3.78
C LYS A 276 -15.65 12.79 -3.30
N ALA A 277 -15.90 12.99 -2.01
CA ALA A 277 -16.04 14.32 -1.41
C ALA A 277 -14.72 15.11 -1.33
N LEU A 278 -13.56 14.48 -1.50
CA LEU A 278 -12.26 15.16 -1.53
C LEU A 278 -11.98 15.84 -2.88
N VAL A 279 -12.65 15.38 -3.95
CA VAL A 279 -12.36 15.77 -5.33
C VAL A 279 -12.93 17.16 -5.64
N ASN A 280 -12.10 18.04 -6.20
CA ASN A 280 -12.48 19.37 -6.71
C ASN A 280 -11.96 19.59 -8.15
N GLU A 281 -12.14 20.79 -8.71
CA GLU A 281 -11.71 21.11 -10.09
C GLU A 281 -10.20 21.04 -10.36
N HIS A 282 -9.37 20.95 -9.31
CA HIS A 282 -7.91 20.87 -9.41
C HIS A 282 -7.37 19.43 -9.36
N TRP A 283 -8.25 18.44 -9.15
CA TRP A 283 -7.90 17.02 -9.24
C TRP A 283 -7.86 16.56 -10.69
N THR A 284 -7.10 15.51 -10.94
CA THR A 284 -6.95 14.93 -12.27
C THR A 284 -7.05 13.40 -12.26
N ARG A 285 -7.30 12.83 -13.43
CA ARG A 285 -6.97 11.43 -13.72
C ARG A 285 -5.47 11.31 -13.99
N PRO A 286 -4.85 10.14 -13.81
CA PRO A 286 -3.46 9.98 -14.21
C PRO A 286 -3.31 10.12 -15.74
N GLY A 287 -2.12 10.50 -16.18
CA GLY A 287 -1.86 10.86 -17.58
C GLY A 287 -1.97 9.66 -18.53
N GLU A 288 -2.37 9.92 -19.78
CA GLU A 288 -2.41 8.87 -20.81
C GLU A 288 -1.01 8.29 -21.10
N ASP A 289 0.06 9.07 -20.91
CA ASP A 289 1.47 8.63 -21.02
C ASP A 289 1.92 7.68 -19.90
N GLU A 290 1.09 7.53 -18.86
CA GLU A 290 1.35 6.68 -17.70
C GLU A 290 0.44 5.45 -17.69
N LYS A 291 -0.50 5.35 -18.64
CA LYS A 291 -1.46 4.25 -18.78
C LYS A 291 -0.77 3.03 -19.38
N PRO A 292 -0.66 1.91 -18.63
CA PRO A 292 -0.02 0.72 -19.15
C PRO A 292 -0.91 -0.03 -20.14
N GLU A 293 -0.28 -0.87 -20.96
CA GLU A 293 -1.01 -1.81 -21.81
C GLU A 293 -1.86 -2.78 -20.97
N GLY A 294 -3.06 -3.10 -21.46
CA GLY A 294 -3.99 -3.97 -20.75
C GLY A 294 -4.62 -3.36 -19.49
N PHE A 295 -4.55 -2.03 -19.28
CA PHE A 295 -5.12 -1.37 -18.09
C PHE A 295 -6.61 -1.69 -17.87
N GLN A 296 -7.37 -1.99 -18.94
CA GLN A 296 -8.78 -2.36 -18.84
C GLN A 296 -8.98 -3.60 -17.97
N LYS A 297 -8.04 -4.56 -17.97
CA LYS A 297 -8.08 -5.73 -17.10
C LYS A 297 -7.94 -5.34 -15.63
N MET A 298 -7.04 -4.39 -15.32
CA MET A 298 -6.89 -3.86 -13.97
C MET A 298 -8.12 -3.06 -13.52
N GLU A 299 -8.77 -2.36 -14.44
CA GLU A 299 -10.02 -1.64 -14.17
C GLU A 299 -11.15 -2.59 -13.81
N ILE A 300 -11.32 -3.67 -14.58
CA ILE A 300 -12.31 -4.72 -14.30
C ILE A 300 -12.04 -5.42 -12.95
N ALA A 301 -10.77 -5.60 -12.59
CA ALA A 301 -10.35 -6.24 -11.34
C ALA A 301 -10.50 -5.35 -10.09
N GLY A 302 -11.01 -4.13 -10.21
CA GLY A 302 -11.32 -3.26 -9.07
C GLY A 302 -10.97 -1.79 -9.23
N GLY A 303 -10.58 -1.34 -10.43
CA GLY A 303 -10.47 0.10 -10.76
C GLY A 303 -9.34 0.82 -10.04
N ALA A 304 -8.26 0.12 -9.68
CA ALA A 304 -7.39 0.58 -8.60
C ALA A 304 -6.75 1.95 -8.87
N TYR A 305 -6.48 2.29 -10.13
CA TYR A 305 -5.66 3.47 -10.46
C TYR A 305 -6.17 4.34 -11.61
N TRP A 306 -7.04 3.86 -12.50
CA TRP A 306 -7.45 4.59 -13.71
C TRP A 306 -8.89 5.06 -13.68
#